data_AF-A0A1L5FEA3-F1
#
_entry.id   AF-A0A1L5FEA3-F1
#
_cell.length_a   1.000
_cell.length_b   1.000
_cell.length_c   1.000
_cell.angle_alpha   90.00
_cell.angle_beta   90.00
_cell.angle_gamma   90.00
#
_symmetry.space_group_name_H-M   'P 1'
#
loop_
_entity.id
_entity.type
_entity.pdbx_description
1 polymer ?
#
loop_
_entity_poly.entity_id
_entity_poly.type
_entity_poly.pdbx_seq_one_letter_code
_entity_poly.pdbx_strand_id
1 'polypeptide(L)'
;MANSKNTIELCGKRSILINTNNLNHCSKYNLNVILKCHKRVIVKGTVYNSNKIPSIGAAIEVIQVNCDSNVKKIIGYAYTNNRGEYLFCLEVLPDIFYEMNIYSPLNM
;
A
#
# COMPACT_ATOMS: atom_id res chain seq x y z
N MET A 1 19.18 10.26 20.83
CA MET A 1 17.70 10.12 20.69
C MET A 1 17.21 11.37 19.95
N ALA A 2 16.94 11.26 18.65
CA ALA A 2 16.93 12.43 17.74
C ALA A 2 15.59 13.19 17.67
N ASN A 3 15.71 14.52 17.67
CA ASN A 3 14.69 15.55 17.81
C ASN A 3 13.64 15.62 16.68
N SER A 4 12.37 15.72 17.09
CA SER A 4 11.15 15.74 16.27
C SER A 4 10.75 17.10 15.66
N LYS A 5 11.64 18.10 15.57
CA LYS A 5 11.25 19.48 15.19
C LYS A 5 11.53 19.89 13.73
N ASN A 6 12.39 19.16 13.00
CA ASN A 6 12.89 19.60 11.68
C ASN A 6 12.58 18.64 10.53
N THR A 7 11.63 17.73 10.67
CA THR A 7 11.28 16.76 9.61
C THR A 7 9.88 17.03 9.07
N ILE A 8 9.74 17.24 7.77
CA ILE A 8 8.46 17.53 7.10
C ILE A 8 8.11 16.40 6.13
N GLU A 9 6.97 15.72 6.30
CA GLU A 9 6.49 14.75 5.30
C GLU A 9 5.55 15.39 4.26
N LEU A 10 5.63 15.01 2.98
CA LEU A 10 5.00 15.66 1.84
C LEU A 10 4.38 14.66 0.85
N CYS A 11 3.06 14.47 0.87
CA CYS A 11 2.33 13.70 -0.14
C CYS A 11 1.86 14.64 -1.27
N GLY A 12 2.40 14.52 -2.49
CA GLY A 12 1.87 15.24 -3.68
C GLY A 12 2.08 16.76 -3.72
N LYS A 13 2.90 17.34 -2.84
CA LYS A 13 3.27 18.77 -2.88
C LYS A 13 4.43 19.03 -3.83
N ARG A 14 4.43 20.21 -4.50
CA ARG A 14 5.43 20.61 -5.50
C ARG A 14 6.44 21.67 -5.00
N SER A 15 6.27 22.19 -3.79
CA SER A 15 7.17 23.20 -3.21
C SER A 15 7.13 23.22 -1.69
N ILE A 16 8.18 23.80 -1.09
CA ILE A 16 8.39 23.95 0.35
C ILE A 16 8.77 25.41 0.60
N LEU A 17 8.11 26.07 1.56
CA LEU A 17 8.40 27.46 1.95
C LEU A 17 9.28 27.48 3.20
N ILE A 18 10.43 28.15 3.13
CA ILE A 18 11.35 28.36 4.25
C ILE A 18 11.33 29.85 4.61
N ASN A 19 10.94 30.21 5.84
CA ASN A 19 10.86 31.60 6.29
C ASN A 19 12.23 32.10 6.80
N THR A 20 12.52 33.40 6.62
CA THR A 20 13.79 34.07 6.97
C THR A 20 14.07 34.08 8.47
N ASN A 21 13.05 34.04 9.33
CA ASN A 21 13.24 33.86 10.79
C ASN A 21 13.92 32.53 11.16
N ASN A 22 13.94 31.54 10.26
CA ASN A 22 14.66 30.28 10.45
C ASN A 22 16.12 30.37 9.98
N LEU A 23 16.55 31.49 9.37
CA LEU A 23 17.86 31.69 8.77
C LEU A 23 18.57 32.86 9.46
N ASN A 24 19.09 32.62 10.67
CA ASN A 24 19.87 33.64 11.38
C ASN A 24 21.24 33.83 10.70
N HIS A 25 21.76 35.06 10.71
CA HIS A 25 23.06 35.41 10.11
C HIS A 25 24.18 34.51 10.63
N CYS A 26 25.00 33.95 9.72
CA CYS A 26 26.07 32.99 10.00
C CYS A 26 25.64 31.68 10.70
N SER A 27 24.35 31.35 10.73
CA SER A 27 23.85 30.10 11.32
C SER A 27 23.34 29.12 10.24
N LYS A 28 23.44 27.82 10.53
CA LYS A 28 22.93 26.75 9.67
C LYS A 28 21.60 26.21 10.23
N TYR A 29 20.53 26.26 9.43
CA TYR A 29 19.26 25.61 9.73
C TYR A 29 19.15 24.28 8.99
N ASN A 30 18.95 23.17 9.71
CA ASN A 30 18.84 21.84 9.12
C ASN A 30 17.35 21.46 9.00
N LEU A 31 16.88 21.15 7.80
CA LEU A 31 15.53 20.68 7.50
C LEU A 31 15.59 19.30 6.83
N ASN A 32 14.83 18.34 7.33
CA ASN A 32 14.58 17.05 6.71
C ASN A 32 13.21 17.07 6.03
N VAL A 33 13.10 16.49 4.83
CA VAL A 33 11.85 16.43 4.07
C VAL A 33 11.61 14.99 3.62
N ILE A 34 10.37 14.49 3.75
CA ILE A 34 9.97 13.11 3.46
C ILE A 34 8.78 13.11 2.50
N LEU A 35 8.96 12.98 1.20
CA LEU A 35 7.83 12.97 0.25
C LEU A 35 7.09 11.61 0.26
N LYS A 36 5.77 11.55 0.54
CA LYS A 36 4.94 10.32 0.62
C LYS A 36 3.69 10.33 -0.27
N CYS A 37 3.92 10.32 -1.59
CA CYS A 37 2.99 10.07 -2.70
C CYS A 37 2.33 8.69 -2.79
N HIS A 38 1.45 8.24 -1.89
CA HIS A 38 0.94 6.86 -2.02
C HIS A 38 -0.34 6.79 -2.87
N LYS A 39 -0.18 6.64 -4.19
CA LYS A 39 -1.29 6.36 -5.10
C LYS A 39 -1.91 5.02 -4.70
N ARG A 40 -3.21 4.97 -4.43
CA ARG A 40 -3.93 3.74 -4.13
C ARG A 40 -4.83 3.34 -5.28
N VAL A 41 -4.99 2.04 -5.48
CA VAL A 41 -5.89 1.45 -6.47
C VAL A 41 -6.80 0.44 -5.79
N ILE A 42 -8.03 0.32 -6.29
CA ILE A 42 -8.96 -0.73 -5.87
C ILE A 42 -8.90 -1.83 -6.89
N VAL A 43 -8.63 -3.06 -6.43
CA VAL A 43 -8.74 -4.27 -7.24
C VAL A 43 -10.01 -4.99 -6.82
N LYS A 44 -10.83 -5.33 -7.81
CA LYS A 44 -12.08 -6.07 -7.65
C LYS A 44 -12.08 -7.27 -8.57
N GLY A 45 -12.73 -8.35 -8.16
CA GLY A 45 -12.88 -9.54 -8.98
C GLY A 45 -13.97 -10.47 -8.46
N THR A 46 -14.18 -11.55 -9.19
CA THR A 46 -15.15 -12.60 -8.85
C THR A 46 -14.48 -13.96 -8.96
N VAL A 47 -14.65 -14.80 -7.94
CA VAL A 47 -14.14 -16.17 -7.92
C VAL A 47 -15.27 -17.14 -8.26
N TYR A 48 -15.00 -18.07 -9.17
CA TYR A 48 -15.91 -19.15 -9.55
C TYR A 48 -15.28 -20.50 -9.22
N ASN A 49 -16.11 -21.47 -8.87
CA ASN A 49 -15.67 -22.87 -8.76
C ASN A 49 -15.59 -23.54 -10.15
N SER A 50 -15.21 -24.83 -10.17
CA SER A 50 -15.10 -25.63 -11.41
C SER A 50 -16.41 -25.72 -12.21
N ASN A 51 -17.55 -25.54 -11.56
CA ASN A 51 -18.88 -25.55 -12.17
C ASN A 51 -19.32 -24.16 -12.67
N LYS A 52 -18.43 -23.16 -12.65
CA LYS A 52 -18.71 -21.74 -12.98
C LYS A 52 -19.76 -21.09 -12.06
N ILE A 53 -19.95 -21.64 -10.85
CA ILE A 53 -20.81 -21.05 -9.84
C ILE A 53 -19.97 -20.11 -8.98
N PRO A 54 -20.48 -18.93 -8.58
CA PRO A 54 -19.78 -18.05 -7.66
C PRO A 54 -19.34 -18.77 -6.39
N SER A 55 -18.06 -18.67 -6.06
CA SER A 55 -17.49 -19.30 -4.87
C SER A 55 -17.71 -18.39 -3.67
N ILE A 56 -18.60 -18.77 -2.75
CA ILE A 56 -18.94 -17.99 -1.55
C ILE A 56 -17.97 -18.31 -0.42
N GLY A 57 -17.35 -17.30 0.19
CA GLY A 57 -16.41 -17.49 1.30
C GLY A 57 -15.01 -17.96 0.87
N ALA A 58 -14.67 -17.87 -0.41
CA ALA A 58 -13.31 -18.12 -0.88
C ALA A 58 -12.37 -17.06 -0.29
N ALA A 59 -11.18 -17.46 0.15
CA ALA A 59 -10.20 -16.55 0.71
C ALA A 59 -9.19 -16.14 -0.37
N ILE A 60 -8.90 -14.85 -0.44
CA ILE A 60 -7.87 -14.28 -1.31
C ILE A 60 -6.79 -13.72 -0.38
N GLU A 61 -5.60 -14.31 -0.40
CA GLU A 61 -4.40 -13.77 0.23
C GLU A 61 -3.69 -12.83 -0.74
N VAL A 62 -3.32 -11.65 -0.28
CA VAL A 62 -2.59 -10.67 -1.08
C VAL A 62 -1.15 -10.59 -0.60
N ILE A 63 -0.23 -10.87 -1.52
CA ILE A 63 1.20 -10.88 -1.26
C ILE A 63 1.85 -9.76 -2.04
N GLN A 64 2.55 -8.88 -1.33
CA GLN A 64 3.45 -7.91 -1.91
C GLN A 64 4.79 -8.58 -2.23
N VAL A 65 5.29 -8.41 -3.45
CA VAL A 65 6.57 -8.97 -3.89
C VAL A 65 7.47 -7.87 -4.43
N ASN A 66 8.68 -7.78 -3.91
CA ASN A 66 9.70 -6.89 -4.45
C ASN A 66 10.31 -7.47 -5.73
N CYS A 67 10.35 -6.67 -6.80
CA CYS A 67 10.76 -7.11 -8.14
C CYS A 67 12.19 -7.64 -8.19
N ASP A 68 13.12 -7.04 -7.44
CA ASP A 68 14.54 -7.38 -7.53
C ASP A 68 14.93 -8.52 -6.59
N SER A 69 14.48 -8.44 -5.34
CA SER A 69 14.87 -9.37 -4.27
C SER A 69 13.98 -10.60 -4.17
N ASN A 70 12.81 -10.61 -4.82
CA ASN A 70 11.74 -11.59 -4.64
C ASN A 70 11.27 -11.76 -3.18
N VAL A 71 11.60 -10.81 -2.29
CA VAL A 71 11.10 -10.84 -0.91
C VAL A 71 9.58 -10.69 -0.93
N LYS A 72 8.91 -11.64 -0.29
CA LYS A 72 7.45 -11.72 -0.21
C LYS A 72 6.95 -11.27 1.16
N LYS A 73 5.89 -10.47 1.18
CA LYS A 73 5.21 -10.02 2.39
C LYS A 73 3.71 -10.14 2.22
N ILE A 74 3.05 -10.88 3.09
CA ILE A 74 1.59 -10.90 3.17
C ILE A 74 1.13 -9.53 3.69
N ILE A 75 0.21 -8.90 2.95
CA ILE A 75 -0.30 -7.57 3.30
C ILE A 75 -1.78 -7.56 3.64
N GLY A 76 -2.50 -8.65 3.40
CA GLY A 76 -3.90 -8.77 3.81
C GLY A 76 -4.62 -9.94 3.16
N TYR A 77 -5.91 -10.04 3.51
CA TYR A 77 -6.83 -11.04 3.00
C TYR A 77 -8.17 -10.40 2.65
N ALA A 78 -8.87 -10.98 1.69
CA ALA A 78 -10.28 -10.70 1.40
C ALA A 78 -11.06 -12.01 1.31
N TYR A 79 -12.35 -11.96 1.63
CA TYR A 79 -13.26 -13.08 1.43
C TYR A 79 -14.32 -12.72 0.40
N THR A 80 -14.72 -13.68 -0.41
CA THR A 80 -15.80 -13.47 -1.37
C THR A 80 -17.17 -13.42 -0.70
N ASN A 81 -18.04 -12.54 -1.19
CA ASN A 81 -19.42 -12.43 -0.75
C ASN A 81 -20.31 -13.55 -1.35
N ASN A 82 -21.63 -13.43 -1.15
CA ASN A 82 -22.63 -14.37 -1.71
C ASN A 82 -22.73 -14.37 -3.25
N ARG A 83 -22.07 -13.44 -3.92
CA ARG A 83 -21.93 -13.36 -5.39
C ARG A 83 -20.54 -13.74 -5.87
N GLY A 84 -19.69 -14.28 -4.99
CA GLY A 84 -18.30 -14.62 -5.30
C GLY A 84 -17.39 -13.40 -5.48
N GLU A 85 -17.85 -12.19 -5.18
CA GLU A 85 -17.12 -10.94 -5.42
C GLU A 85 -16.19 -10.62 -4.25
N TYR A 86 -15.01 -10.09 -4.55
CA TYR A 86 -14.06 -9.55 -3.58
C TYR A 86 -13.59 -8.15 -4.00
N LEU A 87 -13.07 -7.40 -3.04
CA LEU A 87 -12.37 -6.14 -3.26
C LEU A 87 -11.26 -5.94 -2.24
N PHE A 88 -10.17 -5.29 -2.65
CA PHE A 88 -9.15 -4.77 -1.73
C PHE A 88 -8.48 -3.52 -2.31
N CYS A 89 -7.92 -2.72 -1.42
CA CYS A 89 -7.20 -1.50 -1.76
C CYS A 89 -5.69 -1.74 -1.67
N LEU A 90 -4.98 -1.49 -2.77
CA LEU A 90 -3.53 -1.62 -2.84
C LEU A 90 -2.87 -0.26 -2.93
N GLU A 91 -1.69 -0.17 -2.33
CA GLU A 91 -0.78 0.93 -2.54
C GLU A 91 0.09 0.68 -3.79
N VAL A 92 0.20 1.67 -4.67
CA VAL A 92 1.11 1.61 -5.80
C VAL A 92 2.48 2.05 -5.31
N LEU A 93 3.37 1.08 -5.20
CA LEU A 93 4.74 1.25 -4.77
C LEU A 93 5.69 0.97 -5.94
N PRO A 94 6.80 1.72 -6.07
CA PRO A 94 7.83 1.42 -7.06
C PRO A 94 8.44 0.03 -6.76
N ASP A 95 8.80 -0.70 -7.81
CA ASP A 95 9.53 -1.98 -7.74
C ASP A 95 8.81 -3.06 -6.91
N ILE A 96 7.48 -2.97 -6.86
CA ILE A 96 6.58 -3.93 -6.23
C ILE A 96 5.58 -4.44 -7.26
N PHE A 97 5.37 -5.76 -7.30
CA PHE A 97 4.18 -6.37 -7.87
C PHE A 97 3.39 -7.13 -6.79
N TYR A 98 2.16 -7.51 -7.12
CA TYR A 98 1.26 -8.19 -6.19
C TYR A 98 0.86 -9.55 -6.74
N GLU A 99 1.03 -10.58 -5.91
CA GLU A 99 0.53 -11.92 -6.14
C GLU A 99 -0.74 -12.15 -5.31
N MET A 100 -1.58 -13.07 -5.79
CA MET A 100 -2.80 -13.47 -5.09
C MET A 100 -2.86 -14.99 -5.01
N ASN A 101 -2.96 -15.54 -3.79
CA ASN A 101 -3.32 -16.93 -3.59
C ASN A 101 -4.83 -17.01 -3.31
N ILE A 102 -5.53 -17.88 -4.04
CA ILE A 102 -6.98 -18.07 -3.90
C ILE A 102 -7.22 -19.45 -3.32
N TYR A 103 -7.87 -19.49 -2.15
CA TYR A 103 -8.22 -20.70 -1.45
C TYR A 103 -9.71 -20.96 -1.58
N SER A 104 -10.08 -22.24 -1.72
CA SER A 104 -11.47 -22.64 -1.61
C SER A 104 -12.03 -22.25 -0.23
N PRO A 105 -13.35 -22.03 -0.13
CA PRO A 105 -14.00 -21.85 1.17
C PRO A 105 -13.66 -23.02 2.09
N LEU A 106 -13.49 -22.75 3.39
CA LEU A 106 -13.42 -23.82 4.38
C LEU A 106 -14.79 -24.49 4.41
N ASN A 107 -14.84 -25.81 4.21
CA ASN A 107 -16.08 -26.56 4.36
C ASN A 107 -16.64 -26.29 5.77
N MET A 108 -17.79 -25.62 5.83
CA MET A 108 -18.63 -25.52 7.02
C MET A 108 -19.85 -26.40 6.82
#